data_AF-A0A7C4LGH8-F1
#
_entry.id   AF-A0A7C4LGH8-F1
#
_cell.length_a   1.000
_cell.length_b   1.000
_cell.length_c   1.000
_cell.angle_alpha   90.00
_cell.angle_beta   90.00
_cell.angle_gamma   90.00
#
_symmetry.space_group_name_H-M   'P 1'
#
loop_
_entity.id
_entity.type
_entity.pdbx_description
1 polymer ?
#
loop_
_entity_poly.entity_id
_entity_poly.type
_entity_poly.pdbx_seq_one_letter_code
_entity_poly.pdbx_strand_id
1 'polypeptide(L)'
;MKAKEALGLIVTVLSLLIFAYEILYVGLTTGRMGDKGVVTTDAMLISVGFLLIILGPALWLGEVPTNIKKLVEAKTGRKLS
;
A
#
# COMPACT_ATOMS: atom_id res chain seq x y z
N MET A 1 -10.65 -16.52 2.63
CA MET A 1 -10.08 -15.16 2.77
C MET A 1 -11.20 -14.25 3.23
N LYS A 2 -11.01 -13.49 4.32
CA LYS A 2 -11.97 -12.47 4.74
C LYS A 2 -12.07 -11.41 3.63
N ALA A 3 -13.24 -10.82 3.40
CA ALA A 3 -13.43 -9.81 2.34
C ALA A 3 -12.40 -8.66 2.42
N LYS A 4 -11.97 -8.30 3.64
CA LYS A 4 -10.93 -7.30 3.91
C LYS A 4 -9.55 -7.70 3.40
N GLU A 5 -9.17 -8.98 3.53
CA GLU A 5 -7.88 -9.51 3.08
C GLU A 5 -7.80 -9.52 1.55
N ALA A 6 -8.90 -9.91 0.88
CA ALA A 6 -8.98 -9.86 -0.58
C ALA A 6 -8.92 -8.42 -1.11
N LEU A 7 -9.61 -7.48 -0.43
CA LEU A 7 -9.53 -6.06 -0.74
C LEU A 7 -8.11 -5.52 -0.56
N GLY A 8 -7.45 -5.86 0.55
CA GLY A 8 -6.06 -5.48 0.81
C GLY A 8 -5.10 -6.01 -0.25
N LEU A 9 -5.25 -7.26 -0.66
CA LEU A 9 -4.46 -7.86 -1.74
C LEU A 9 -4.67 -7.09 -3.05
N ILE A 10 -5.93 -6.87 -3.46
CA ILE A 10 -6.26 -6.15 -4.70
C ILE A 10 -5.68 -4.74 -4.68
N VAL A 11 -5.84 -4.01 -3.57
CA VAL A 11 -5.29 -2.65 -3.42
C VAL A 11 -3.76 -2.65 -3.48
N THR A 12 -3.10 -3.66 -2.90
CA THR A 12 -1.65 -3.81 -2.95
C THR A 12 -1.16 -4.10 -4.37
N VAL A 13 -1.85 -4.98 -5.10
CA VAL A 13 -1.48 -5.31 -6.48
C VAL A 13 -1.70 -4.11 -7.40
N LEU A 14 -2.83 -3.42 -7.27
CA LEU A 14 -3.12 -2.20 -8.04
C LEU A 14 -2.09 -1.10 -7.76
N SER A 15 -1.72 -0.89 -6.50
CA SER A 15 -0.77 0.15 -6.14
C SER A 15 0.63 -0.15 -6.68
N LEU A 16 1.07 -1.41 -6.63
CA LEU A 16 2.32 -1.85 -7.27
C LEU A 16 2.31 -1.66 -8.78
N LEU A 17 1.19 -1.95 -9.46
CA LEU A 17 1.06 -1.75 -10.90
C LEU A 17 1.12 -0.27 -11.29
N ILE A 18 0.44 0.61 -10.54
CA ILE A 18 0.49 2.07 -10.75
C ILE A 18 1.92 2.56 -10.54
N PHE A 19 2.59 2.12 -9.47
CA PHE A 19 3.96 2.55 -9.17
C PHE A 19 4.94 2.06 -10.23
N ALA A 20 4.80 0.82 -10.69
CA ALA A 20 5.61 0.26 -11.76
C ALA A 20 5.37 1.00 -13.10
N TYR A 21 4.13 1.33 -13.42
CA TYR A 21 3.80 2.11 -14.62
C TYR A 21 4.41 3.51 -14.57
N GLU A 22 4.23 4.24 -13.47
CA GLU A 22 4.76 5.59 -13.33
C GLU A 22 6.30 5.60 -13.37
N ILE A 23 6.96 4.66 -12.70
CA ILE A 23 8.43 4.59 -12.70
C ILE A 23 8.99 4.08 -14.02
N LEU A 24 8.52 2.93 -14.49
CA LEU A 24 9.13 2.25 -15.63
C LEU A 24 8.64 2.82 -16.96
N TYR A 25 7.38 3.20 -17.07
CA TYR A 25 6.85 3.73 -18.32
C TYR A 25 7.01 5.23 -18.38
N VAL A 26 6.39 5.99 -17.46
CA VAL A 26 6.44 7.47 -17.50
C VAL A 26 7.86 7.98 -17.24
N GLY A 27 8.56 7.42 -16.26
CA GLY A 27 9.94 7.80 -15.97
C GLY A 27 10.92 7.57 -17.13
N LEU A 28 10.84 6.40 -17.80
CA LEU A 28 11.78 6.06 -18.88
C LEU A 28 11.40 6.64 -20.24
N THR A 29 10.11 6.76 -20.55
CA THR A 29 9.66 7.23 -21.89
C THR A 29 9.64 8.75 -22.00
N THR A 30 9.15 9.44 -20.97
CA THR A 30 9.06 10.90 -20.96
C THR A 30 10.27 11.59 -20.34
N GLY A 31 11.11 10.85 -19.60
CA GLY A 31 12.32 11.40 -18.96
C GLY A 31 12.05 12.49 -17.92
N ARG A 32 10.77 12.69 -17.56
CA ARG A 32 10.25 13.74 -16.68
C ARG A 32 9.11 13.15 -15.86
N MET A 33 9.15 13.39 -14.55
CA MET A 33 8.08 13.10 -13.61
C MET A 33 7.75 14.41 -12.90
N GLY A 34 6.59 14.96 -13.21
CA GLY A 34 6.13 16.24 -12.72
C GLY A 34 6.81 17.44 -13.36
N ASP A 35 6.08 18.55 -13.41
CA ASP A 35 6.64 19.86 -13.71
C ASP A 35 6.55 20.75 -12.47
N LYS A 36 7.62 21.52 -12.21
CA LYS A 36 7.65 22.42 -11.05
C LYS A 36 6.58 23.50 -11.22
N GLY A 37 5.68 23.58 -10.25
CA GLY A 37 4.61 24.59 -10.21
C GLY A 37 3.31 24.17 -10.89
N VAL A 38 3.23 22.95 -11.42
CA VAL A 38 1.99 22.39 -12.00
C VAL A 38 1.70 21.04 -11.36
N VAL A 39 0.45 20.83 -10.93
CA VAL A 39 0.00 19.51 -10.49
C VAL A 39 -0.30 18.69 -11.72
N THR A 40 0.65 17.86 -12.13
CA THR A 40 0.50 16.96 -13.27
C THR A 40 -0.09 15.63 -12.82
N THR A 41 -0.75 14.92 -13.75
CA THR A 41 -1.51 13.70 -13.45
C THR A 41 -0.62 12.57 -12.92
N ASP A 42 0.60 12.46 -13.42
CA ASP A 42 1.64 11.52 -12.97
C ASP A 42 2.05 11.77 -11.51
N ALA A 43 2.24 13.03 -11.11
CA ALA A 43 2.53 13.39 -9.72
C ALA A 43 1.38 13.02 -8.78
N MET A 44 0.12 13.19 -9.22
CA MET A 44 -1.04 12.73 -8.46
C MET A 44 -1.12 11.21 -8.36
N LEU A 45 -0.88 10.49 -9.47
CA LEU A 45 -0.94 9.03 -9.51
C LEU A 45 0.14 8.38 -8.65
N ILE A 46 1.37 8.91 -8.66
CA ILE A 46 2.43 8.49 -7.75
C ILE A 46 2.05 8.72 -6.29
N SER A 47 1.49 9.89 -5.97
CA SER A 47 1.12 10.23 -4.59
C SER A 47 0.01 9.33 -4.06
N VAL A 48 -1.03 9.08 -4.88
CA VAL A 48 -2.12 8.17 -4.53
C VAL A 48 -1.64 6.73 -4.48
N GLY A 49 -0.83 6.31 -5.46
CA GLY A 49 -0.22 4.97 -5.49
C GLY A 49 0.63 4.69 -4.25
N PHE A 50 1.40 5.68 -3.79
CA PHE A 50 2.18 5.59 -2.56
C PHE A 50 1.31 5.36 -1.32
N LEU A 51 0.19 6.09 -1.18
CA LEU A 51 -0.75 5.87 -0.08
C LEU A 51 -1.37 4.47 -0.12
N LEU A 52 -1.71 3.98 -1.31
CA LEU A 52 -2.27 2.64 -1.50
C LEU A 52 -1.24 1.52 -1.26
N ILE A 53 0.05 1.77 -1.49
CA ILE A 53 1.14 0.85 -1.13
C ILE A 53 1.23 0.64 0.38
N ILE A 54 0.89 1.65 1.18
CA ILE A 54 0.89 1.53 2.65
C ILE A 54 -0.40 0.89 3.14
N LEU A 55 -1.54 1.33 2.62
CA LEU A 55 -2.86 0.88 3.05
C LEU A 55 -3.17 -0.56 2.62
N GLY A 56 -2.73 -0.98 1.42
CA GLY A 56 -2.99 -2.32 0.89
C GLY A 56 -2.46 -3.43 1.80
N PRO A 57 -1.16 -3.46 2.13
CA PRO A 57 -0.58 -4.44 3.05
C PRO A 57 -1.16 -4.34 4.45
N ALA A 58 -1.49 -3.13 4.93
CA ALA A 58 -2.15 -2.95 6.22
C ALA A 58 -3.56 -3.56 6.25
N LEU A 59 -4.30 -3.55 5.14
CA LEU A 59 -5.61 -4.20 5.01
C LEU A 59 -5.49 -5.71 4.77
N TRP A 60 -4.44 -6.13 4.05
CA TRP A 60 -4.19 -7.52 3.72
C TRP A 60 -3.66 -8.32 4.93
N LEU A 61 -2.70 -7.73 5.64
CA LEU A 61 -1.99 -8.31 6.78
C LEU A 61 -2.48 -7.71 8.11
N GLY A 62 -3.62 -7.03 8.13
CA GLY A 62 -4.13 -6.20 9.24
C GLY A 62 -4.31 -6.88 10.60
N GLU A 63 -3.91 -8.13 10.72
CA GLU A 63 -3.66 -8.79 11.99
C GLU A 63 -2.15 -8.83 12.25
N VAL A 64 -1.71 -8.11 13.29
CA VAL A 64 -0.36 -8.25 13.88
C VAL A 64 0.03 -9.75 13.86
N PRO A 65 1.23 -10.12 13.38
CA PRO A 65 1.63 -11.52 13.26
C PRO A 65 1.21 -12.31 14.49
N THR A 66 0.60 -13.48 14.32
CA THR A 66 -0.03 -14.25 15.41
C THR A 66 0.90 -14.45 16.61
N ASN A 67 2.22 -14.50 16.36
CA ASN A 67 3.26 -14.59 17.39
C ASN A 67 3.33 -13.35 18.28
N ILE A 68 3.13 -12.15 17.73
CA ILE A 68 3.07 -10.90 18.48
C ILE A 68 1.72 -10.76 19.18
N LYS A 69 0.61 -11.18 18.56
CA LYS A 69 -0.69 -11.28 19.26
C LYS A 69 -0.56 -12.12 20.53
N LYS A 70 -0.03 -13.35 20.41
CA LYS A 70 0.22 -14.23 21.56
C LYS A 70 1.14 -13.59 22.61
N LEU A 71 2.17 -12.87 22.19
CA LEU A 71 3.10 -12.19 23.10
C LEU A 71 2.42 -11.01 23.83
N VAL A 72 1.55 -10.26 23.16
CA VAL A 72 0.78 -9.17 23.77
C VAL A 72 -0.33 -9.73 24.66
N GLU A 73 -1.04 -10.77 24.26
CA GLU A 73 -2.02 -11.46 25.10
C GLU A 73 -1.36 -12.04 26.36
N ALA A 74 -0.17 -12.62 26.24
CA ALA A 74 0.61 -13.13 27.38
C ALA A 74 1.10 -12.01 28.31
N LYS A 75 1.50 -10.85 27.77
CA LYS A 75 1.97 -9.71 28.58
C LYS A 75 0.84 -8.88 29.20
N THR A 76 -0.32 -8.83 28.55
CA THR A 76 -1.41 -7.89 28.94
C THR A 76 -2.59 -8.62 29.58
N GLY A 77 -2.63 -9.96 29.55
CA GLY A 77 -3.71 -10.78 30.11
C GLY A 77 -5.07 -10.61 29.42
N ARG A 78 -5.15 -9.83 28.34
CA ARG A 78 -6.35 -9.55 27.56
C ARG A 78 -6.27 -10.22 26.20
N LYS A 79 -7.31 -10.97 25.85
CA LYS A 79 -7.49 -11.55 24.51
C LYS A 79 -7.73 -10.42 23.50
N LEU A 80 -6.95 -10.41 22.43
CA LEU A 80 -7.10 -9.48 21.30
C LEU A 80 -7.82 -10.23 20.18
N SER A 81 -9.15 -10.02 20.07
CA SER A 81 -9.98 -10.65 19.04
C SER A 81 -9.64 -10.16 17.64
#